data_AF-A0A948XI62-F1
#
_entry.id   AF-A0A948XI62-F1
#
_cell.length_a   1.000
_cell.length_b   1.000
_cell.length_c   1.000
_cell.angle_alpha   90.00
_cell.angle_beta   90.00
_cell.angle_gamma   90.00
#
_symmetry.space_group_name_H-M   'P 1'
#
loop_
_entity.id
_entity.type
_entity.pdbx_description
1 polymer ?
#
loop_
_entity_poly.entity_id
_entity_poly.type
_entity_poly.pdbx_seq_one_letter_code
_entity_poly.pdbx_strand_id
1 'polypeptide(L)' 'MPGTLFGFTEAQVAEFGVTFGLGAFILYMLFIIGELAYRSKAGKIGTFALFFVLAFGMLGFIAKTIIEKLWGI' A
#
# COMPACT_ATOMS: atom_id res chain seq x y z
N MET A 1 29.24 -13.77 7.19
CA MET A 1 29.32 -13.62 5.72
C MET A 1 29.07 -12.15 5.41
N PRO A 2 30.03 -11.40 4.84
CA PRO A 2 29.80 -10.00 4.49
C PRO A 2 29.03 -9.95 3.16
N GLY A 3 27.71 -10.06 3.25
CA GLY A 3 26.77 -9.79 2.16
C GLY A 3 26.41 -8.31 2.17
N THR A 4 27.33 -7.46 1.71
CA THR A 4 27.12 -6.02 1.61
C THR A 4 27.15 -5.58 0.15
N LEU A 5 26.00 -5.18 -0.39
CA LEU A 5 25.88 -4.55 -1.70
C LEU A 5 26.02 -3.03 -1.49
N PHE A 6 27.08 -2.42 -2.03
CA PHE A 6 27.36 -0.98 -1.90
C PHE A 6 27.51 -0.44 -0.46
N GLY A 7 27.97 -1.27 0.49
CA GLY A 7 28.17 -0.87 1.89
C GLY A 7 26.91 -0.92 2.76
N PHE A 8 25.76 -1.29 2.19
CA PHE A 8 24.54 -1.62 2.93
C PHE A 8 24.40 -3.14 3.08
N THR A 9 23.83 -3.59 4.19
CA THR A 9 23.50 -5.01 4.36
C THR A 9 22.42 -5.40 3.34
N GLU A 10 22.48 -6.63 2.81
CA GLU A 10 21.42 -7.18 1.94
C GLU A 10 20.02 -7.03 2.57
N ALA A 11 19.93 -7.18 3.89
CA ALA A 11 18.70 -6.99 4.66
C ALA A 11 18.16 -5.57 4.56
N GLN A 12 19.00 -4.52 4.67
CA GLN A 12 18.55 -3.13 4.56
C GLN A 12 18.06 -2.78 3.16
N VAL A 13 18.75 -3.26 2.13
CA VAL A 13 18.33 -3.02 0.74
C VAL A 13 17.02 -3.75 0.44
N ALA A 14 16.85 -4.97 0.96
CA ALA A 14 15.61 -5.72 0.85
C ALA A 14 14.45 -5.04 1.60
N GLU A 15 14.67 -4.58 2.83
CA GLU A 15 13.66 -3.87 3.62
C GLU A 15 13.19 -2.58 2.94
N PHE A 16 14.14 -1.81 2.40
CA PHE A 16 13.83 -0.60 1.64
C PHE A 16 13.06 -0.94 0.35
N GLY A 17 13.49 -1.95 -0.40
CA GLY A 17 12.82 -2.41 -1.61
C GLY A 17 11.40 -2.90 -1.38
N VAL A 18 11.18 -3.65 -0.29
CA VAL A 18 9.84 -4.14 0.10
C VAL A 18 8.96 -2.99 0.57
N THR A 19 9.47 -2.11 1.44
CA THR A 19 8.69 -0.98 1.97
C THR A 19 8.26 -0.04 0.85
N PHE A 20 9.20 0.34 -0.02
CA PHE A 20 8.92 1.24 -1.14
C PHE A 20 8.09 0.56 -2.23
N GLY A 21 8.42 -0.68 -2.60
CA GLY A 21 7.71 -1.45 -3.61
C GLY A 21 6.26 -1.74 -3.20
N LEU A 22 6.03 -2.15 -1.95
CA LEU A 22 4.69 -2.39 -1.43
C LEU A 22 3.89 -1.08 -1.32
N GLY A 23 4.49 0.00 -0.84
CA GLY A 23 3.84 1.31 -0.79
C GLY A 23 3.43 1.83 -2.18
N ALA A 24 4.30 1.70 -3.17
CA ALA A 24 4.00 2.05 -4.55
C ALA A 24 2.87 1.17 -5.15
N PHE A 25 2.85 -0.12 -4.82
CA PHE A 25 1.83 -1.04 -5.29
C PHE A 25 0.44 -0.73 -4.69
N ILE A 26 0.38 -0.38 -3.39
CA ILE A 26 -0.85 0.06 -2.71
C ILE A 26 -1.39 1.35 -3.35
N LEU A 27 -0.53 2.32 -3.66
CA LEU A 27 -0.93 3.54 -4.38
C LEU A 27 -1.47 3.23 -5.77
N TYR A 28 -0.84 2.29 -6.49
CA TYR A 28 -1.31 1.86 -7.81
C TYR A 28 -2.69 1.17 -7.74
N MET A 29 -2.97 0.40 -6.68
CA MET A 29 -4.31 -0.15 -6.45
C MET A 29 -5.38 0.93 -6.28
N LEU A 30 -5.09 2.01 -5.53
CA LEU A 30 -6.01 3.15 -5.40
C LEU A 30 -6.28 3.83 -6.75
N PHE A 31 -5.25 3.95 -7.59
CA PHE A 31 -5.40 4.47 -8.95
C PHE A 31 -6.33 3.60 -9.81
N ILE A 32 -6.15 2.28 -9.77
CA ILE A 32 -7.02 1.31 -10.48
C ILE A 32 -8.47 1.40 -9.99
N ILE A 33 -8.71 1.52 -8.68
CA ILE A 33 -10.07 1.65 -8.13
C ILE A 33 -10.74 2.94 -8.64
N GLY A 34 -9.98 4.03 -8.74
CA GLY A 34 -10.44 5.28 -9.34
C GLY A 34 -10.81 5.13 -10.81
N GLU A 35 -9.93 4.51 -11.62
CA GLU A 35 -10.21 4.21 -13.03
C GLU A 35 -11.44 3.30 -13.18
N LEU A 36 -11.55 2.27 -12.34
CA LEU A 36 -12.67 1.33 -12.35
C LEU A 36 -13.99 2.03 -12.01
N ALA A 37 -14.01 2.90 -11.02
CA ALA A 37 -15.21 3.66 -10.66
C ALA A 37 -15.65 4.60 -11.79
N TYR A 38 -14.68 5.23 -12.47
CA TYR A 38 -14.93 6.07 -13.64
C TYR A 38 -15.47 5.26 -14.83
N ARG A 39 -14.82 4.14 -15.17
CA ARG A 39 -15.24 3.26 -16.28
C ARG A 39 -16.55 2.54 -16.03
N SER A 40 -16.86 2.23 -14.78
CA SER A 40 -18.12 1.58 -14.39
C SER A 40 -19.31 2.55 -14.40
N LYS A 41 -19.10 3.84 -14.70
CA LYS A 41 -20.12 4.90 -14.54
C LYS A 41 -20.82 4.81 -13.19
N ALA A 42 -20.07 4.44 -12.16
CA ALA A 42 -20.59 4.45 -10.81
C ALA A 42 -20.96 5.92 -10.54
N GLY A 43 -22.24 6.22 -10.33
CA GLY A 43 -22.66 7.59 -10.02
C GLY A 43 -21.98 8.08 -8.73
N LYS A 44 -22.23 9.32 -8.30
CA LYS A 44 -21.56 9.89 -7.10
C LYS A 44 -21.64 8.99 -5.85
N ILE A 45 -22.79 8.35 -5.61
CA ILE A 45 -22.98 7.39 -4.51
C ILE A 45 -22.24 6.07 -4.76
N GLY A 46 -22.24 5.60 -6.01
CA GLY A 46 -21.58 4.36 -6.42
C GLY A 46 -20.07 4.46 -6.30
N THR A 47 -19.45 5.53 -6.80
CA THR A 47 -18.00 5.77 -6.66
C THR A 47 -17.63 5.89 -5.18
N PHE A 48 -18.44 6.57 -4.36
CA PHE A 48 -18.16 6.69 -2.93
C PHE A 48 -18.20 5.34 -2.23
N ALA A 49 -19.21 4.51 -2.50
CA ALA A 49 -19.31 3.16 -1.95
C ALA A 49 -18.20 2.23 -2.46
N LEU A 50 -17.86 2.29 -3.76
CA LEU A 50 -16.75 1.54 -4.38
C LEU A 50 -15.42 1.89 -3.73
N PHE A 51 -15.15 3.18 -3.61
CA PHE A 51 -13.91 3.68 -3.00
C PHE A 51 -13.87 3.31 -1.52
N PHE A 52 -14.98 3.44 -0.80
CA PHE A 52 -15.04 3.07 0.61
C PHE A 52 -14.77 1.58 0.79
N VAL A 53 -15.52 0.68 0.16
CA VAL A 53 -15.39 -0.77 0.37
C VAL A 53 -14.03 -1.31 -0.09
N LEU A 54 -13.55 -0.92 -1.28
CA LEU A 54 -12.27 -1.42 -1.80
C LEU A 54 -11.06 -0.77 -1.11
N ALA A 55 -11.11 0.53 -0.81
CA ALA A 55 -10.02 1.19 -0.09
C ALA A 55 -10.01 0.83 1.41
N PHE A 56 -11.13 0.39 1.99
CA PHE A 56 -11.19 -0.03 3.40
C PHE A 56 -10.20 -1.17 3.70
N GLY A 57 -10.04 -2.12 2.77
CA GLY A 57 -9.05 -3.19 2.92
C GLY A 57 -7.61 -2.69 3.00
N MET A 58 -7.26 -1.70 2.19
CA MET A 58 -5.93 -1.06 2.22
C MET A 58 -5.76 -0.13 3.42
N LEU A 59 -6.81 0.60 3.82
CA LEU A 59 -6.81 1.43 5.03
C LEU A 59 -6.59 0.58 6.28
N GLY A 60 -7.22 -0.59 6.36
CA GLY A 60 -6.98 -1.55 7.44
C GLY A 60 -5.56 -2.07 7.48
N PHE A 61 -4.96 -2.35 6.32
CA PHE A 61 -3.54 -2.73 6.21
C PHE A 61 -2.61 -1.63 6.72
N ILE A 62 -2.81 -0.38 6.28
CA ILE A 62 -2.02 0.77 6.73
C ILE A 62 -2.22 1.02 8.23
N ALA A 63 -3.47 0.96 8.72
CA ALA A 63 -3.78 1.12 10.12
C ALA A 63 -3.07 0.06 10.98
N LYS A 64 -3.08 -1.21 10.55
CA LYS A 64 -2.30 -2.27 11.20
C LYS A 64 -0.82 -1.93 11.25
N THR A 65 -0.21 -1.54 10.12
CA THR A 65 1.23 -1.20 10.08
C THR A 65 1.57 -0.03 11.01
N ILE A 66 0.71 0.99 11.08
CA ILE A 66 0.90 2.13 11.98
C ILE A 66 0.74 1.68 13.45
N ILE A 67 -0.26 0.86 13.74
CA ILE A 67 -0.52 0.33 15.08
C ILE A 67 0.65 -0.54 15.55
N GLU A 68 1.16 -1.45 14.72
CA GLU A 68 2.35 -2.26 14.99
C GLU A 68 3.55 -1.36 15.33
N LYS A 69 3.82 -0.38 14.47
CA LYS A 69 4.92 0.56 14.66
C LYS A 69 4.78 1.45 15.89
N LEU A 70 3.56 1.81 16.28
CA LEU A 70 3.27 2.57 17.51
C LEU A 70 3.33 1.70 18.78
N TRP A 71 2.91 0.44 18.70
CA TRP A 71 2.98 -0.51 19.80
C TRP A 71 4.38 -1.11 19.99
N GLY A 72 5.31 -0.87 19.06
CA GLY A 72 6.69 -1.33 19.14
C GLY A 72 6.86 -2.82 18.84
N ILE A 73 5.96 -3.39 18.05
CA ILE A 73 6.00 -4.76 17.52
C ILE A 73 6.25 -4.68 16.01
#